data_AF-A0A0N1BXD8-F1
#
_entry.id   AF-A0A0N1BXD8-F1
#
_cell.length_a   1.000
_cell.length_b   1.000
_cell.length_c   1.000
_cell.angle_alpha   90.00
_cell.angle_beta   90.00
_cell.angle_gamma   90.00
#
_symmetry.space_group_name_H-M   'P 1'
#
loop_
_entity.id
_entity.type
_entity.pdbx_description
1 polymer ?
#
loop_
_entity_poly.entity_id
_entity_poly.type
_entity_poly.pdbx_seq_one_letter_code
_entity_poly.pdbx_strand_id
1 'polypeptide(L)'
;MNEMALWWPDLAAGTAQTGPEQPDGAHMDRVRLLAGLQEGGTVFTLSRGEQLLLWSARRWRHGRFRWDQVEMEFQRLLPEGWQDAVIAWEEVMELLHQYPAGRPDIGNGCRSALSTDERALLTLVSLLQRGARGRPSAAWLLSHLVSPARQRDVAAPLLALATTFLLGGVELPLRSPAPPTGQTKLTVRSAGS
;
A
#
# COMPACT_ATOMS: atom_id res chain seq x y z
N MET A 1 8.49 -12.40 30.53
CA MET A 1 9.59 -11.95 29.64
C MET A 1 9.02 -11.91 28.22
N ASN A 2 8.67 -10.72 27.73
CA ASN A 2 8.01 -10.50 26.44
C ASN A 2 8.92 -9.60 25.58
N GLU A 3 9.77 -10.21 24.75
CA GLU A 3 10.73 -9.50 23.87
C GLU A 3 10.41 -9.72 22.38
N MET A 4 9.16 -9.53 21.93
CA MET A 4 8.82 -9.69 20.50
C MET A 4 7.85 -8.64 19.92
N ALA A 5 7.77 -7.45 20.53
CA ALA A 5 6.93 -6.34 20.06
C ALA A 5 7.71 -5.26 19.27
N LEU A 6 8.67 -5.66 18.41
CA LEU A 6 9.67 -4.73 17.86
C LEU A 6 9.84 -4.76 16.33
N TRP A 7 8.80 -5.06 15.54
CA TRP A 7 8.99 -5.10 14.08
C TRP A 7 8.01 -4.30 13.22
N TRP A 8 7.13 -3.51 13.84
CA TRP A 8 6.50 -2.37 13.17
C TRP A 8 6.18 -1.28 14.19
N PRO A 9 6.93 -0.16 14.22
CA PRO A 9 6.80 0.85 15.28
C PRO A 9 5.40 1.45 15.40
N ASP A 10 4.70 1.65 14.28
CA ASP A 10 3.48 2.47 14.24
C ASP A 10 2.17 1.69 14.41
N LEU A 11 2.23 0.35 14.47
CA LEU A 11 1.06 -0.50 14.73
C LEU A 11 0.90 -0.80 16.23
N ALA A 12 2.00 -0.76 16.99
CA ALA A 12 2.00 -0.95 18.44
C ALA A 12 1.79 0.36 19.23
N ALA A 13 1.95 1.52 18.58
CA ALA A 13 1.64 2.82 19.14
C ALA A 13 0.12 3.04 19.18
N GLY A 14 -0.57 2.28 20.04
CA GLY A 14 -1.80 2.78 20.64
C GLY A 14 -1.49 4.12 21.31
N THR A 15 -2.39 5.09 21.12
CA THR A 15 -2.43 6.41 21.73
C THR A 15 -1.62 6.52 23.03
N ALA A 16 -0.39 7.02 22.94
CA ALA A 16 0.40 7.41 24.09
C ALA A 16 1.07 8.77 23.80
N GLN A 17 0.49 9.82 24.38
CA GLN A 17 1.15 11.10 24.56
C GLN A 17 2.36 10.93 25.48
N THR A 18 3.54 11.47 25.10
CA THR A 18 4.53 12.20 25.94
C THR A 18 5.77 12.57 25.09
N GLY A 19 6.16 13.86 25.10
CA GLY A 19 7.10 14.56 24.17
C GLY A 19 8.62 14.24 24.25
N PRO A 20 9.56 15.17 23.91
CA PRO A 20 9.44 16.58 23.52
C PRO A 20 9.67 16.85 22.02
N GLU A 21 9.20 18.03 21.59
CA GLU A 21 9.16 18.58 20.24
C GLU A 21 10.47 18.44 19.42
N GLN A 22 10.49 17.48 18.50
CA GLN A 22 11.20 17.66 17.23
C GLN A 22 10.16 18.14 16.22
N PRO A 23 10.48 19.11 15.34
CA PRO A 23 9.49 19.66 14.43
C PRO A 23 9.06 18.54 13.49
N ASP A 24 7.83 18.06 13.62
CA ASP A 24 7.20 17.08 12.74
C ASP A 24 7.40 17.41 11.26
N GLY A 25 7.57 18.70 10.94
CA GLY A 25 7.96 19.20 9.63
C GLY A 25 9.27 18.60 9.11
N ALA A 26 10.33 18.48 9.91
CA ALA A 26 11.63 18.01 9.43
C ALA A 26 11.65 16.51 9.07
N HIS A 27 10.89 15.69 9.81
CA HIS A 27 10.71 14.28 9.46
C HIS A 27 9.87 14.15 8.19
N MET A 28 8.74 14.86 8.12
CA MET A 28 7.84 14.84 6.97
C MET A 28 8.50 15.40 5.69
N ASP A 29 9.33 16.43 5.82
CA ASP A 29 10.09 17.01 4.71
C ASP A 29 11.18 16.07 4.22
N ARG A 30 11.83 15.33 5.13
CA ARG A 30 12.80 14.28 4.77
C ARG A 30 12.11 13.08 4.11
N VAL A 31 10.92 12.70 4.58
CA VAL A 31 10.10 11.64 3.97
C VAL A 31 9.63 12.07 2.58
N ARG A 32 9.20 13.32 2.39
CA ARG A 32 8.85 13.88 1.08
C ARG A 32 10.05 13.97 0.14
N LEU A 33 11.22 14.37 0.65
CA LEU A 33 12.47 14.39 -0.10
C LEU A 33 12.83 12.98 -0.58
N LEU A 34 12.77 11.97 0.30
CA LEU A 34 13.04 10.58 -0.04
C LEU A 34 11.98 9.97 -0.97
N ALA A 35 10.70 10.34 -0.79
CA ALA A 35 9.60 9.95 -1.67
C ALA A 35 9.63 10.64 -3.04
N GLY A 36 10.29 11.80 -3.15
CA GLY A 36 10.56 12.48 -4.41
C GLY A 36 11.84 11.99 -5.11
N LEU A 37 12.80 11.44 -4.35
CA LEU A 37 14.03 10.83 -4.87
C LEU A 37 13.85 9.37 -5.32
N GLN A 38 12.86 8.68 -4.76
CA GLN A 38 12.45 7.35 -5.22
C GLN A 38 11.21 7.53 -6.08
N GLU A 39 11.26 7.10 -7.34
CA GLU A 39 10.16 7.17 -8.33
C GLU A 39 8.84 6.49 -7.91
N GLY A 40 8.66 6.07 -6.64
CA GLY A 40 7.53 5.29 -6.15
C GLY A 40 7.03 5.53 -4.73
N GLY A 41 7.44 6.59 -4.04
CA GLY A 41 6.93 6.86 -2.70
C GLY A 41 7.37 5.84 -1.64
N THR A 42 7.08 6.14 -0.39
CA THR A 42 7.52 5.34 0.77
C THR A 42 6.34 4.91 1.62
N VAL A 43 6.51 3.82 2.38
CA VAL A 43 5.50 3.32 3.33
C VAL A 43 5.00 4.40 4.30
N PHE A 44 5.85 5.38 4.62
CA PHE A 44 5.53 6.49 5.53
C PHE A 44 4.54 7.50 4.94
N THR A 45 4.38 7.51 3.62
CA THR A 45 3.41 8.39 2.95
C THR A 45 2.04 7.75 2.77
N LEU A 46 1.88 6.48 3.15
CA LEU A 46 0.65 5.70 2.97
C LEU A 46 -0.41 6.05 4.01
N SER A 47 -1.68 6.09 3.58
CA SER A 47 -2.82 6.16 4.49
C SER A 47 -2.90 4.88 5.34
N ARG A 48 -3.65 4.90 6.44
CA ARG A 48 -3.79 3.70 7.29
C ARG A 48 -4.34 2.49 6.53
N GLY A 49 -5.31 2.70 5.64
CA GLY A 49 -5.84 1.63 4.79
C GLY A 49 -4.81 1.08 3.81
N GLU A 50 -4.02 1.95 3.18
CA GLU A 50 -2.93 1.52 2.29
C GLU A 50 -1.83 0.76 3.06
N GLN A 51 -1.47 1.23 4.26
CA GLN A 51 -0.51 0.55 5.13
C GLN A 51 -0.98 -0.85 5.50
N LEU A 52 -2.26 -1.01 5.87
CA LEU A 52 -2.85 -2.31 6.21
C LEU A 52 -2.78 -3.27 5.03
N LEU A 53 -3.22 -2.84 3.84
CA LEU A 53 -3.17 -3.67 2.63
C LEU A 53 -1.73 -4.04 2.27
N LEU A 54 -0.81 -3.08 2.27
CA LEU A 54 0.58 -3.36 1.95
C LEU A 54 1.23 -4.32 2.96
N TRP A 55 1.08 -4.05 4.26
CA TRP A 55 1.64 -4.88 5.31
C TRP A 55 1.10 -6.31 5.26
N SER A 56 -0.22 -6.46 5.09
CA SER A 56 -0.86 -7.77 4.96
C SER A 56 -0.44 -8.49 3.68
N ALA A 57 -0.34 -7.83 2.52
CA ALA A 57 0.18 -8.44 1.29
C ALA A 57 1.61 -8.97 1.45
N ARG A 58 2.50 -8.16 2.04
CA ARG A 58 3.89 -8.58 2.30
C ARG A 58 3.94 -9.75 3.26
N ARG A 59 3.17 -9.70 4.35
CA ARG A 59 3.13 -10.79 5.34
C ARG A 59 2.56 -12.08 4.75
N TRP A 60 1.52 -11.98 3.94
CA TRP A 60 0.93 -13.09 3.19
C TRP A 60 1.99 -13.75 2.29
N ARG A 61 2.70 -12.93 1.50
CA ARG A 61 3.74 -13.38 0.55
C ARG A 61 4.90 -14.13 1.19
N HIS A 62 5.22 -13.80 2.45
CA HIS A 62 6.35 -14.34 3.21
C HIS A 62 5.92 -15.31 4.31
N GLY A 63 4.78 -15.99 4.14
CA GLY A 63 4.41 -17.16 4.95
C GLY A 63 3.29 -16.96 5.96
N ARG A 64 2.48 -15.88 5.83
CA ARG A 64 1.29 -15.61 6.68
C ARG A 64 1.57 -15.66 8.19
N PHE A 65 2.79 -15.35 8.63
CA PHE A 65 3.12 -15.38 10.06
C PHE A 65 2.26 -14.39 10.85
N ARG A 66 1.60 -14.89 11.90
CA ARG A 66 0.70 -14.11 12.77
C ARG A 66 -0.44 -13.42 12.02
N TRP A 67 -1.13 -14.16 11.17
CA TRP A 67 -2.29 -13.65 10.42
C TRP A 67 -3.43 -13.16 11.34
N ASP A 68 -3.52 -13.71 12.55
CA ASP A 68 -4.40 -13.22 13.64
C ASP A 68 -4.27 -11.71 13.88
N GLN A 69 -3.04 -11.16 13.82
CA GLN A 69 -2.85 -9.72 13.97
C GLN A 69 -3.36 -8.93 12.77
N VAL A 70 -3.29 -9.51 11.57
CA VAL A 70 -3.81 -8.89 10.36
C VAL A 70 -5.32 -8.77 10.50
N GLU A 71 -5.99 -9.87 10.86
CA GLU A 71 -7.42 -9.91 11.12
C GLU A 71 -7.84 -8.87 12.18
N MET A 72 -7.11 -8.77 13.29
CA MET A 72 -7.37 -7.76 14.33
C MET A 72 -7.25 -6.32 13.80
N GLU A 73 -6.28 -6.02 12.93
CA GLU A 73 -6.13 -4.69 12.34
C GLU A 73 -7.23 -4.39 11.31
N PHE A 74 -7.66 -5.38 10.53
CA PHE A 74 -8.84 -5.27 9.68
C PHE A 74 -10.10 -5.02 10.53
N GLN A 75 -10.28 -5.73 11.64
CA GLN A 75 -11.39 -5.51 12.56
C GLN A 75 -11.37 -4.12 13.19
N ARG A 76 -10.19 -3.59 13.53
CA ARG A 76 -10.05 -2.22 14.06
C ARG A 76 -10.38 -1.16 13.02
N LEU A 77 -9.96 -1.37 11.77
CA LEU A 77 -10.15 -0.40 10.69
C LEU A 77 -11.57 -0.47 10.10
N LEU A 78 -12.17 -1.65 10.05
CA LEU A 78 -13.50 -1.94 9.49
C LEU A 78 -14.33 -2.76 10.50
N PRO A 79 -14.83 -2.15 11.60
CA PRO A 79 -15.56 -2.87 12.64
C PRO A 79 -16.71 -3.72 12.10
N GLU A 80 -17.36 -3.21 11.05
CA GLU A 80 -18.38 -3.91 10.26
C GLU A 80 -17.77 -4.36 8.93
N GLY A 81 -17.93 -5.63 8.58
CA GLY A 81 -17.48 -6.18 7.30
C GLY A 81 -15.98 -6.55 7.19
N TRP A 82 -15.20 -6.48 8.28
CA TRP A 82 -13.79 -6.89 8.24
C TRP A 82 -13.58 -8.32 7.72
N GLN A 83 -14.49 -9.25 8.02
CA GLN A 83 -14.41 -10.64 7.55
C GLN A 83 -14.47 -10.71 6.04
N ASP A 84 -15.43 -10.02 5.42
CA ASP A 84 -15.58 -9.96 3.97
C ASP A 84 -14.36 -9.30 3.32
N ALA A 85 -13.83 -8.24 3.94
CA ALA A 85 -12.61 -7.59 3.47
C ALA A 85 -11.38 -8.52 3.53
N VAL A 86 -11.19 -9.25 4.64
CA VAL A 86 -10.08 -10.19 4.79
C VAL A 86 -10.20 -11.34 3.78
N ILE A 87 -11.38 -11.95 3.67
CA ILE A 87 -11.64 -13.06 2.73
C ILE A 87 -11.36 -12.62 1.30
N ALA A 88 -11.93 -11.49 0.89
CA ALA A 88 -11.69 -10.93 -0.44
C ALA A 88 -10.19 -10.66 -0.65
N TRP A 89 -9.50 -10.10 0.34
CA TRP A 89 -8.08 -9.81 0.22
C TRP A 89 -7.20 -11.05 0.11
N GLU A 90 -7.49 -12.07 0.91
CA GLU A 90 -6.80 -13.35 0.85
C GLU A 90 -6.99 -14.04 -0.49
N GLU A 91 -8.20 -13.97 -1.05
CA GLU A 91 -8.49 -14.50 -2.38
C GLU A 91 -7.69 -13.77 -3.46
N VAL A 92 -7.60 -12.43 -3.40
CA VAL A 92 -6.73 -11.66 -4.31
C VAL A 92 -5.27 -12.13 -4.18
N MET A 93 -4.74 -12.25 -2.96
CA MET A 93 -3.34 -12.65 -2.76
C MET A 93 -3.06 -14.07 -3.25
N GLU A 94 -3.99 -14.99 -3.03
CA GLU A 94 -3.92 -16.36 -3.50
C GLU A 94 -3.87 -16.42 -5.03
N LEU A 95 -4.80 -15.74 -5.71
CA LEU A 95 -4.86 -15.68 -7.17
C LEU A 95 -3.61 -15.02 -7.78
N LEU A 96 -3.05 -14.00 -7.12
CA LEU A 96 -1.80 -13.36 -7.53
C LEU A 96 -0.57 -14.26 -7.30
N HIS A 97 -0.60 -15.15 -6.30
CA HIS A 97 0.55 -15.98 -5.93
C HIS A 97 0.70 -17.28 -6.72
N GLN A 98 -0.44 -17.89 -7.11
CA GLN A 98 -0.49 -19.24 -7.68
C GLN A 98 0.36 -19.44 -8.94
N TYR A 99 0.85 -18.38 -9.60
CA TYR A 99 1.49 -18.53 -10.91
C TYR A 99 2.83 -17.80 -11.07
N PRO A 100 3.94 -18.51 -11.32
CA PRO A 100 5.29 -17.96 -11.30
C PRO A 100 5.61 -16.97 -12.43
N ALA A 101 4.91 -17.02 -13.57
CA ALA A 101 5.22 -16.23 -14.77
C ALA A 101 4.75 -14.75 -14.72
N GLY A 102 4.22 -14.29 -13.59
CA GLY A 102 3.72 -12.92 -13.44
C GLY A 102 3.44 -12.58 -11.97
N ARG A 103 4.27 -13.09 -11.06
CA ARG A 103 4.09 -12.78 -9.64
C ARG A 103 4.40 -11.29 -9.43
N PRO A 104 3.46 -10.51 -8.89
CA PRO A 104 3.74 -9.12 -8.58
C PRO A 104 4.95 -9.02 -7.63
N ASP A 105 5.83 -8.05 -7.86
CA ASP A 105 6.95 -7.73 -6.97
C ASP A 105 6.42 -7.16 -5.66
N ILE A 106 6.07 -8.05 -4.73
CA ILE A 106 5.70 -7.70 -3.37
C ILE A 106 6.94 -7.87 -2.49
N GLY A 107 7.39 -6.76 -1.92
CA GLY A 107 8.58 -6.68 -1.10
C GLY A 107 8.48 -7.49 0.20
N ASN A 108 9.61 -7.62 0.89
CA ASN A 108 9.60 -8.08 2.29
C ASN A 108 9.27 -6.90 3.23
N GLY A 109 8.98 -7.21 4.49
CA GLY A 109 8.61 -6.21 5.50
C GLY A 109 9.69 -5.15 5.79
N CYS A 110 10.95 -5.39 5.40
CA CYS A 110 12.06 -4.46 5.64
C CYS A 110 12.19 -3.36 4.57
N ARG A 111 11.51 -3.50 3.41
CA ARG A 111 11.58 -2.50 2.32
C ARG A 111 10.73 -1.27 2.67
N SER A 112 11.33 -0.10 2.82
CA SER A 112 10.58 1.16 3.02
C SER A 112 10.05 1.76 1.70
N ALA A 113 10.67 1.41 0.58
CA ALA A 113 10.24 1.77 -0.76
C ALA A 113 9.10 0.87 -1.26
N LEU A 114 8.21 1.43 -2.06
CA LEU A 114 7.18 0.67 -2.76
C LEU A 114 7.68 0.21 -4.12
N SER A 115 7.42 -1.06 -4.47
CA SER A 115 7.61 -1.51 -5.85
C SER A 115 6.57 -0.89 -6.80
N THR A 116 6.78 -1.05 -8.10
CA THR A 116 5.76 -0.67 -9.11
C THR A 116 4.47 -1.46 -8.93
N ASP A 117 4.56 -2.76 -8.61
CA ASP A 117 3.39 -3.62 -8.48
C ASP A 117 2.63 -3.37 -7.17
N GLU A 118 3.33 -3.06 -6.07
CA GLU A 118 2.72 -2.65 -4.80
C GLU A 118 1.89 -1.37 -4.98
N ARG A 119 2.45 -0.38 -5.70
CA ARG A 119 1.73 0.85 -6.04
C ARG A 119 0.54 0.59 -6.94
N ALA A 120 0.73 -0.23 -7.97
CA ALA A 120 -0.31 -0.60 -8.89
C ALA A 120 -1.48 -1.24 -8.13
N LEU A 121 -1.20 -2.20 -7.24
CA LEU A 121 -2.21 -2.85 -6.42
C LEU A 121 -3.01 -1.87 -5.53
N LEU A 122 -2.33 -0.96 -4.83
CA LEU A 122 -3.00 0.08 -4.03
C LEU A 122 -3.82 1.06 -4.89
N THR A 123 -3.28 1.45 -6.05
CA THR A 123 -3.97 2.32 -7.01
C THR A 123 -5.20 1.64 -7.59
N LEU A 124 -5.14 0.32 -7.81
CA LEU A 124 -6.25 -0.46 -8.32
C LEU A 124 -7.43 -0.41 -7.36
N VAL A 125 -7.20 -0.67 -6.07
CA VAL A 125 -8.25 -0.58 -5.03
C VAL A 125 -8.85 0.82 -4.99
N SER A 126 -8.00 1.85 -5.01
CA SER A 126 -8.42 3.26 -5.05
C SER A 126 -9.27 3.61 -6.28
N LEU A 127 -8.96 3.04 -7.45
CA LEU A 127 -9.74 3.22 -8.67
C LEU A 127 -11.10 2.50 -8.59
N LEU A 128 -11.14 1.29 -8.03
CA LEU A 128 -12.39 0.53 -7.88
C LEU A 128 -13.37 1.22 -6.91
N GLN A 129 -12.88 1.90 -5.88
CA GLN A 129 -13.71 2.71 -4.96
C GLN A 129 -14.47 3.85 -5.67
N ARG A 130 -14.05 4.25 -6.87
CA ARG A 130 -14.72 5.29 -7.67
C ARG A 130 -15.88 4.77 -8.51
N GLY A 131 -16.21 3.49 -8.34
CA GLY A 131 -17.30 2.83 -9.05
C GLY A 131 -17.09 2.85 -10.56
N ALA A 132 -18.17 3.04 -11.32
CA ALA A 132 -18.17 2.89 -12.77
C ALA A 132 -17.13 3.76 -13.50
N ARG A 133 -16.79 4.93 -12.96
CA ARG A 133 -15.82 5.85 -13.57
C ARG A 133 -14.38 5.34 -13.49
N GLY A 134 -14.03 4.60 -12.45
CA GLY A 134 -12.68 4.05 -12.25
C GLY A 134 -12.45 2.68 -12.88
N ARG A 135 -13.51 1.95 -13.23
CA ARG A 135 -13.43 0.59 -13.78
C ARG A 135 -12.54 0.44 -15.02
N PRO A 136 -12.60 1.33 -16.04
CA PRO A 136 -11.73 1.19 -17.22
C PRO A 136 -10.25 1.31 -16.86
N SER A 137 -9.90 2.26 -15.98
CA SER A 137 -8.52 2.46 -15.53
C SER A 137 -8.06 1.31 -14.62
N ALA A 138 -8.95 0.78 -13.78
CA ALA A 138 -8.65 -0.40 -12.95
C ALA A 138 -8.42 -1.65 -13.82
N ALA A 139 -9.24 -1.86 -14.86
CA ALA A 139 -9.07 -2.98 -15.79
C ALA A 139 -7.76 -2.86 -16.60
N TRP A 140 -7.42 -1.66 -17.05
CA TRP A 140 -6.13 -1.39 -17.71
C TRP A 140 -4.96 -1.67 -16.78
N LEU A 141 -5.02 -1.25 -15.52
CA LEU A 141 -3.94 -1.48 -14.58
C LEU A 141 -3.84 -2.95 -14.15
N LEU A 142 -4.97 -3.64 -14.03
CA LEU A 142 -5.02 -5.07 -13.77
C LEU A 142 -4.38 -5.88 -14.91
N SER A 143 -4.47 -5.43 -16.16
CA SER A 143 -3.85 -6.13 -17.29
C SER A 143 -2.33 -6.09 -17.30
N HIS A 144 -1.73 -5.16 -16.54
CA HIS A 144 -0.28 -5.10 -16.33
C HIS A 144 0.16 -6.04 -15.20
N LEU A 145 -0.73 -6.31 -14.23
CA LEU A 145 -0.45 -7.17 -13.09
C LEU A 145 -0.75 -8.64 -13.37
N VAL A 146 -1.74 -8.93 -14.23
CA VAL A 146 -2.29 -10.28 -14.40
C VAL A 146 -2.64 -10.56 -15.88
N SER A 147 -2.40 -11.79 -16.31
CA SER A 147 -2.74 -12.25 -17.66
C SER A 147 -4.25 -12.18 -17.95
N PRO A 148 -4.66 -11.97 -19.22
CA PRO A 148 -6.07 -11.77 -19.60
C PRO A 148 -7.04 -12.85 -19.11
N ALA A 149 -6.58 -14.10 -19.09
CA ALA A 149 -7.40 -15.25 -18.68
C ALA A 149 -7.88 -15.16 -17.22
N ARG A 150 -7.21 -14.38 -16.37
CA ARG A 150 -7.46 -14.33 -14.91
C ARG A 150 -7.89 -12.97 -14.40
N GLN A 151 -7.93 -11.96 -15.27
CA GLN A 151 -8.39 -10.63 -14.90
C GLN A 151 -9.79 -10.68 -14.31
N ARG A 152 -10.67 -11.57 -14.82
CA ARG A 152 -12.02 -11.75 -14.29
C ARG A 152 -12.02 -12.31 -12.87
N ASP A 153 -11.20 -13.34 -12.63
CA ASP A 153 -11.11 -14.01 -11.33
C ASP A 153 -10.56 -13.07 -10.25
N VAL A 154 -9.57 -12.24 -10.61
CA VAL A 154 -8.95 -11.28 -9.67
C VAL A 154 -9.79 -10.00 -9.50
N ALA A 155 -10.55 -9.59 -10.52
CA ALA A 155 -11.33 -8.36 -10.47
C ALA A 155 -12.50 -8.42 -9.47
N ALA A 156 -13.18 -9.56 -9.36
CA ALA A 156 -14.32 -9.71 -8.44
C ALA A 156 -13.93 -9.54 -6.96
N PRO A 157 -12.93 -10.25 -6.41
CA PRO A 157 -12.51 -10.07 -5.02
C PRO A 157 -11.85 -8.70 -4.80
N LEU A 158 -11.13 -8.13 -5.78
CA LEU A 158 -10.65 -6.74 -5.67
C LEU A 158 -11.79 -5.73 -5.56
N LEU A 159 -12.88 -5.93 -6.32
CA LEU A 159 -14.07 -5.08 -6.24
C LEU A 159 -14.80 -5.25 -4.91
N ALA A 160 -14.91 -6.49 -4.41
CA ALA A 160 -15.50 -6.76 -3.10
C ALA A 160 -14.72 -6.04 -2.00
N LEU A 161 -13.39 -6.20 -1.97
CA LEU A 161 -12.51 -5.50 -1.04
C LEU A 161 -12.67 -3.98 -1.10
N ALA A 162 -12.60 -3.40 -2.30
CA ALA A 162 -12.74 -1.96 -2.50
C ALA A 162 -14.10 -1.44 -2.01
N THR A 163 -15.17 -2.22 -2.26
CA THR A 163 -16.52 -1.89 -1.82
C THR A 163 -16.64 -1.96 -0.30
N THR A 164 -16.10 -3.00 0.35
CA THR A 164 -16.13 -3.12 1.82
C THR A 164 -15.36 -1.99 2.49
N PHE A 165 -14.19 -1.61 1.95
CA PHE A 165 -13.46 -0.45 2.45
C PHE A 165 -14.27 0.84 2.31
N LEU A 166 -14.92 1.05 1.15
CA LEU A 166 -15.73 2.24 0.91
C LEU A 166 -16.95 2.29 1.86
N LEU A 167 -17.63 1.17 2.06
CA LEU A 167 -18.78 1.07 2.99
C LEU A 167 -18.36 1.31 4.44
N GLY A 168 -17.16 0.87 4.83
CA GLY A 168 -16.58 1.15 6.14
C GLY A 168 -15.97 2.56 6.29
N GLY A 169 -16.15 3.44 5.29
CA GLY A 169 -15.65 4.82 5.33
C GLY A 169 -14.13 4.97 5.13
N VAL A 170 -13.46 3.93 4.63
CA VAL A 170 -12.01 3.91 4.40
C VAL A 170 -11.73 4.15 2.92
N GLU A 171 -11.40 5.38 2.56
CA GLU A 171 -11.01 5.74 1.21
C GLU A 171 -9.49 5.67 1.02
N LEU A 172 -9.06 5.06 -0.08
CA LEU A 172 -7.65 5.06 -0.47
C LEU A 172 -7.38 6.24 -1.43
N PRO A 173 -6.31 7.02 -1.20
CA PRO A 173 -5.98 8.16 -2.03
C PRO A 173 -5.51 7.71 -3.42
N LEU A 174 -5.97 8.38 -4.47
CA LEU A 174 -5.33 8.24 -5.77
C LEU A 174 -3.97 8.92 -5.76
N ARG A 175 -2.93 8.12 -5.95
CA ARG A 175 -1.58 8.62 -6.18
C ARG A 175 -1.37 8.78 -7.67
N SER A 176 -1.12 10.00 -8.12
CA SER A 176 -0.52 10.21 -9.44
C SER A 176 0.90 9.64 -9.44
N PRO A 177 1.39 9.12 -10.58
CA PRO A 177 2.82 8.89 -10.71
C PRO A 177 3.54 10.20 -10.40
N ALA A 178 4.62 10.14 -9.61
CA ALA A 178 5.49 11.29 -9.44
C ALA A 178 5.89 11.78 -10.84
N PRO A 179 5.86 13.10 -11.12
CA PRO A 179 6.32 13.60 -12.40
C PRO A 179 7.73 13.03 -12.66
N PRO A 180 8.04 12.59 -13.88
CA PRO A 180 9.39 12.17 -14.20
C PRO A 180 10.29 13.34 -13.80
N THR A 181 11.32 13.06 -13.00
CA THR A 181 12.37 14.03 -12.65
C THR A 181 13.10 14.43 -13.93
N GLY A 182 12.47 15.29 -14.72
CA GLY A 182 13.03 15.99 -15.83
C GLY A 182 13.94 17.05 -15.28
N GLN A 183 15.25 16.81 -15.44
CA GLN A 183 16.30 17.79 -15.38
C GLN A 183 16.40 18.52 -14.03
N THR A 184 17.20 17.93 -13.13
CA THR A 184 18.02 18.74 -12.25
C THR A 184 18.83 19.68 -13.16
N LYS A 185 18.33 20.89 -13.42
CA LYS A 185 19.18 22.02 -13.78
C LYS A 185 20.07 22.23 -12.57
N LEU A 186 21.21 21.53 -12.58
CA LEU A 186 22.39 21.93 -11.85
C LEU A 186 22.74 23.33 -12.33
N THR A 187 22.15 24.34 -11.70
CA THR A 187 22.69 25.69 -11.74
C THR A 187 23.99 25.62 -10.95
N VAL A 188 25.06 25.24 -11.65
CA VAL A 188 26.43 25.42 -11.18
C VAL A 188 26.55 26.93 -10.94
N ARG A 189 26.51 27.33 -9.68
CA ARG A 189 27.03 28.64 -9.27
C ARG A 189 28.52 28.59 -9.56
N SER A 190 28.89 29.14 -10.72
CA SER A 190 30.25 29.59 -10.99
C SER A 190 30.61 30.59 -9.89
N ALA A 191 31.58 30.21 -9.06
CA ALA A 191 32.29 31.08 -8.16
C ALA A 191 33.69 31.31 -8.77
N GLY A 192 34.08 32.58 -8.88
CA GLY A 192 35.39 33.04 -9.39
C GLY A 192 35.43 33.22 -10.90
N SER A 193 35.95 34.32 -11.46
CA SER A 193 36.84 35.36 -10.92
C SER A 193 36.45 36.75 -11.46
#